data_AF-V5NKY7-F1
#
_entry.id   AF-V5NKY7-F1
#
_cell.length_a   1.000
_cell.length_b   1.000
_cell.length_c   1.000
_cell.angle_alpha   90.00
_cell.angle_beta   90.00
_cell.angle_gamma   90.00
#
_symmetry.space_group_name_H-M   'P 1'
#
loop_
_entity.id
_entity.type
_entity.pdbx_description
1 polymer ?
#
loop_
_entity_poly.entity_id
_entity_poly.type
_entity_poly.pdbx_seq_one_letter_code
_entity_poly.pdbx_strand_id
1 'polypeptide(L)'
;MAIRLEVFLTKVSVKTLKISQQCCAMCGVRGNSENTQIEVDHKDGRKDDLRVSDSNTQTFDDFQALCKACNDKKRQICKKCKESGYRFDATKIPGNYYSFYEGEAEYDGCVGCYQYDPIQYRKTCNDRIFNEGYQKGYNWGYQIGYHQKTTL
;
A
#
# COMPACT_ATOMS: atom_id res chain seq x y z
N MET A 1 19.29 17.22 -30.56
CA MET A 1 18.53 17.23 -29.28
C MET A 1 17.15 16.56 -29.36
N ALA A 2 16.55 16.32 -30.53
CA ALA A 2 15.25 15.67 -30.66
C ALA A 2 15.21 14.17 -30.29
N ILE A 3 16.25 13.39 -30.65
CA ILE A 3 16.29 11.93 -30.43
C ILE A 3 16.25 11.56 -28.93
N ARG A 4 16.80 12.40 -28.05
CA ARG A 4 16.83 12.15 -26.60
C ARG A 4 15.46 12.37 -25.94
N LEU A 5 14.60 13.21 -26.53
CA LEU A 5 13.24 13.46 -26.04
C LEU A 5 12.29 12.30 -26.38
N GLU A 6 12.38 11.74 -27.60
CA GLU A 6 11.54 10.61 -28.03
C GLU A 6 11.82 9.33 -27.23
N VAL A 7 13.09 9.04 -26.93
CA VAL A 7 13.47 7.89 -26.09
C VAL A 7 13.01 8.06 -24.63
N PHE A 8 12.86 9.30 -24.17
CA PHE A 8 12.39 9.61 -22.82
C PHE A 8 10.86 9.45 -22.69
N LEU A 9 10.12 9.99 -23.66
CA LEU A 9 8.66 9.86 -23.75
C LEU A 9 8.22 8.40 -23.93
N THR A 10 8.96 7.61 -24.72
CA THR A 10 8.65 6.17 -24.90
C THR A 10 8.85 5.35 -23.63
N LYS A 11 9.90 5.59 -22.84
CA LYS A 11 10.13 4.85 -21.59
C LYS A 11 9.04 5.15 -20.55
N VAL A 12 8.73 6.42 -20.29
CA VAL A 12 7.65 6.78 -19.35
C VAL A 12 6.31 6.22 -19.83
N SER A 13 5.99 6.36 -21.12
CA SER A 13 4.76 5.83 -21.72
C SER A 13 4.62 4.31 -21.54
N VAL A 14 5.70 3.55 -21.78
CA VAL A 14 5.69 2.08 -21.60
C VAL A 14 5.52 1.70 -20.12
N LYS A 15 6.12 2.45 -19.19
CA LYS A 15 5.95 2.19 -17.74
C LYS A 15 4.48 2.32 -17.33
N THR A 16 3.87 3.44 -17.68
CA THR A 16 2.47 3.78 -17.36
C THR A 16 1.50 2.83 -18.05
N LEU A 17 1.80 2.42 -19.29
CA LEU A 17 1.00 1.43 -20.03
C LEU A 17 0.98 0.08 -19.32
N LYS A 18 2.11 -0.40 -18.80
CA LYS A 18 2.15 -1.69 -18.10
C LYS A 18 1.32 -1.67 -16.81
N ILE A 19 1.35 -0.56 -16.06
CA ILE A 19 0.59 -0.42 -14.81
C ILE A 19 -0.91 -0.29 -15.11
N SER A 20 -1.31 0.45 -16.15
CA SER A 20 -2.72 0.64 -16.50
C SER A 20 -3.44 -0.65 -16.94
N GLN A 21 -2.69 -1.70 -17.29
CA GLN A 21 -3.25 -3.03 -17.59
C GLN A 21 -3.48 -3.88 -16.33
N GLN A 22 -3.02 -3.46 -15.16
CA GLN A 22 -3.22 -4.18 -13.89
C GLN A 22 -4.62 -3.93 -13.31
N CYS A 23 -5.06 -4.81 -12.43
CA CYS A 23 -6.26 -4.57 -11.63
C CYS A 23 -5.99 -3.53 -10.54
N CYS A 24 -7.06 -2.86 -10.08
CA CYS A 24 -6.98 -1.93 -8.96
C CYS A 24 -6.36 -2.59 -7.73
N ALA A 25 -5.28 -2.03 -7.19
CA ALA A 25 -4.57 -2.56 -6.05
C ALA A 25 -5.43 -2.62 -4.76
N MET A 26 -6.45 -1.76 -4.66
CA MET A 26 -7.34 -1.72 -3.50
C MET A 26 -8.49 -2.73 -3.56
N CYS A 27 -9.12 -2.88 -4.73
CA CYS A 27 -10.38 -3.65 -4.84
C CYS A 27 -10.40 -4.71 -5.95
N GLY A 28 -9.32 -4.86 -6.73
CA GLY A 28 -9.19 -5.92 -7.73
C GLY A 28 -9.98 -5.71 -9.03
N VAL A 29 -10.78 -4.64 -9.15
CA VAL A 29 -11.54 -4.37 -10.37
C VAL A 29 -10.64 -3.90 -11.50
N ARG A 30 -11.07 -4.19 -12.73
CA ARG A 30 -10.58 -3.60 -13.97
C ARG A 30 -11.75 -3.53 -14.94
N GLY A 31 -12.13 -2.33 -15.35
CA GLY A 31 -13.26 -2.15 -16.26
C GLY A 31 -13.12 -0.87 -17.07
N ASN A 32 -14.12 -0.63 -17.92
CA ASN A 32 -14.16 0.53 -18.81
C ASN A 32 -15.27 1.52 -18.41
N SER A 33 -15.98 1.28 -17.30
CA SER A 33 -16.92 2.27 -16.77
C SER A 33 -16.18 3.38 -16.06
N GLU A 34 -16.81 4.54 -15.92
CA GLU A 34 -16.25 5.72 -15.27
C GLU A 34 -15.54 5.38 -13.95
N ASN A 35 -16.20 4.61 -13.07
CA ASN A 35 -15.67 4.28 -11.75
C ASN A 35 -14.70 3.10 -11.70
N THR A 36 -14.60 2.31 -12.79
CA THR A 36 -13.79 1.08 -12.84
C THR A 36 -12.59 1.19 -13.78
N GLN A 37 -12.49 2.27 -14.56
CA GLN A 37 -11.32 2.60 -15.37
C GLN A 37 -10.10 2.73 -14.47
N ILE A 38 -9.00 2.10 -14.89
CA ILE A 38 -7.73 2.15 -14.20
C ILE A 38 -7.00 3.45 -14.50
N GLU A 39 -6.59 4.12 -13.44
CA GLU A 39 -5.68 5.24 -13.42
C GLU A 39 -4.35 4.80 -12.80
N VAL A 40 -3.25 5.35 -13.31
CA VAL A 40 -1.93 5.18 -12.70
C VAL A 40 -1.73 6.32 -11.72
N ASP A 41 -1.58 5.99 -10.44
CA ASP A 41 -1.43 6.96 -9.37
C ASP A 41 -0.12 6.73 -8.61
N HIS A 42 0.42 7.78 -8.01
CA HIS A 42 1.62 7.69 -7.18
C HIS A 42 1.30 7.04 -5.83
N LYS A 43 2.18 6.15 -5.36
CA LYS A 43 2.09 5.60 -3.99
C LYS A 43 2.19 6.69 -2.94
N ASP A 44 3.18 7.58 -3.08
CA ASP A 44 3.27 8.81 -2.28
C ASP A 44 2.22 9.83 -2.72
N GLY A 45 1.20 10.03 -1.88
CA GLY A 45 0.10 10.95 -2.14
C GLY A 45 0.43 12.42 -1.90
N ARG A 46 1.53 12.75 -1.19
CA ARG A 46 1.93 14.15 -0.95
C ARG A 46 2.99 14.63 -1.93
N LYS A 47 3.75 13.68 -2.52
CA LYS A 47 4.87 13.98 -3.44
C LYS A 47 5.89 14.91 -2.78
N ASP A 48 6.03 14.80 -1.46
CA ASP A 48 6.96 15.63 -0.68
C ASP A 48 8.41 15.23 -0.97
N ASP A 49 8.64 13.99 -1.44
CA ASP A 49 9.93 13.55 -1.97
C ASP A 49 10.21 14.21 -3.34
N LEU A 50 11.26 15.03 -3.40
CA LEU A 50 11.74 15.68 -4.63
C LEU A 50 12.01 14.69 -5.76
N ARG A 51 12.41 13.46 -5.43
CA ARG A 51 12.62 12.36 -6.38
C ARG A 51 11.32 11.93 -7.07
N VAL A 52 10.17 12.06 -6.40
CA VAL A 52 8.86 11.76 -6.97
C VAL A 52 8.41 12.85 -7.94
N SER A 53 8.99 14.06 -7.85
CA SER A 53 8.72 15.16 -8.79
C SER A 53 9.62 15.12 -10.04
N ASP A 54 10.81 14.52 -9.97
CA ASP A 54 11.68 14.32 -11.13
C ASP A 54 11.35 13.02 -11.89
N SER A 55 10.83 13.18 -13.10
CA SER A 55 10.51 12.07 -14.01
C SER A 55 11.69 11.13 -14.32
N ASN A 56 12.94 11.61 -14.22
CA ASN A 56 14.13 10.79 -14.45
C ASN A 56 14.40 9.79 -13.31
N THR A 57 13.97 10.12 -12.10
CA THR A 57 14.23 9.32 -10.90
C THR A 57 13.06 8.44 -10.47
N GLN A 58 11.93 8.56 -11.18
CA GLN A 58 10.75 7.71 -10.98
C GLN A 58 10.97 6.28 -11.49
N THR A 59 10.66 5.33 -10.62
CA THR A 59 10.68 3.90 -10.85
C THR A 59 9.27 3.35 -11.02
N PHE A 60 9.14 2.09 -11.44
CA PHE A 60 7.82 1.43 -11.51
C PHE A 60 7.16 1.31 -10.13
N ASP A 61 7.95 1.18 -9.07
CA ASP A 61 7.44 0.94 -7.73
C ASP A 61 6.87 2.21 -7.07
N ASP A 62 7.14 3.39 -7.64
CA ASP A 62 6.56 4.65 -7.20
C ASP A 62 5.07 4.78 -7.53
N PHE A 63 4.54 3.85 -8.32
CA PHE A 63 3.19 3.88 -8.87
C PHE A 63 2.36 2.68 -8.46
N GLN A 64 1.03 2.86 -8.50
CA GLN A 64 0.05 1.81 -8.32
C GLN A 64 -1.12 1.99 -9.29
N ALA A 65 -1.74 0.88 -9.69
CA ALA A 65 -2.98 0.91 -10.46
C ALA A 65 -4.17 1.06 -9.51
N LEU A 66 -4.99 2.09 -9.71
CA LEU A 66 -6.22 2.30 -8.95
C LEU A 66 -7.37 2.54 -9.91
N CYS A 67 -8.53 1.94 -9.67
CA CYS A 67 -9.72 2.40 -10.37
C CYS A 67 -10.07 3.83 -9.93
N LYS A 68 -10.74 4.60 -10.80
CA LYS A 68 -11.14 5.99 -10.52
C LYS A 68 -11.75 6.17 -9.13
N ALA A 69 -12.70 5.32 -8.74
CA ALA A 69 -13.34 5.41 -7.42
C ALA A 69 -12.35 5.21 -6.25
N CYS A 70 -11.41 4.27 -6.37
CA CYS A 70 -10.38 4.05 -5.35
C CYS A 70 -9.35 5.19 -5.33
N ASN A 71 -8.99 5.73 -6.49
CA ASN A 71 -8.10 6.88 -6.59
C ASN A 71 -8.72 8.14 -5.95
N ASP A 72 -9.99 8.43 -6.25
CA ASP A 72 -10.70 9.55 -5.63
C ASP A 72 -10.84 9.38 -4.11
N LYS A 73 -11.09 8.15 -3.64
CA LYS A 73 -11.04 7.83 -2.20
C LYS A 73 -9.65 8.10 -1.59
N LYS A 74 -8.58 7.65 -2.25
CA LYS A 74 -7.19 7.88 -1.81
C LYS A 74 -6.92 9.37 -1.66
N ARG A 75 -7.30 10.19 -2.65
CA ARG A 75 -7.14 11.65 -2.62
C ARG A 75 -7.81 12.29 -1.39
N GLN A 76 -9.06 11.93 -1.11
CA GLN A 76 -9.79 12.46 0.04
C GLN A 76 -9.16 12.04 1.37
N ILE A 77 -8.70 10.80 1.47
CA ILE A 77 -8.02 10.30 2.67
C ILE A 77 -6.68 11.03 2.88
N CYS A 78 -5.85 11.13 1.84
CA CYS A 78 -4.55 11.80 1.92
C CYS A 78 -4.68 13.28 2.26
N LYS A 79 -5.72 13.96 1.77
CA LYS A 79 -6.06 15.34 2.16
C LYS A 79 -6.28 15.44 3.67
N LYS A 80 -7.11 14.56 4.24
CA LYS A 80 -7.36 14.53 5.69
C LYS A 80 -6.10 14.24 6.49
N CYS A 81 -5.23 13.33 6.03
CA CYS A 81 -3.95 13.08 6.69
C CYS A 81 -3.07 14.34 6.73
N LYS A 82 -3.09 15.15 5.66
CA LYS A 82 -2.35 16.41 5.59
C LYS A 82 -2.89 17.46 6.55
N GLU A 83 -4.21 17.53 6.68
CA GLU A 83 -4.88 18.47 7.58
C GLU A 83 -4.73 18.09 9.05
N SER A 84 -4.80 16.79 9.37
CA SER A 84 -4.76 16.32 10.76
C SER A 84 -3.36 16.07 11.30
N GLY A 85 -2.37 15.82 10.43
CA GLY A 85 -1.06 15.32 10.84
C GLY A 85 -1.06 13.84 11.25
N TYR A 86 -2.16 13.11 11.03
CA TYR A 86 -2.29 11.69 11.38
C TYR A 86 -2.63 10.82 10.16
N ARG A 87 -2.02 9.65 10.09
CA ARG A 87 -2.23 8.66 9.03
C ARG A 87 -3.64 8.06 9.10
N PHE A 88 -4.10 7.53 7.96
CA PHE A 88 -5.37 6.83 7.89
C PHE A 88 -5.27 5.46 8.57
N ASP A 89 -6.08 5.28 9.61
CA ASP A 89 -6.25 4.00 10.27
C ASP A 89 -6.94 2.98 9.35
N ALA A 90 -6.17 1.99 8.87
CA ALA A 90 -6.66 0.98 7.96
C ALA A 90 -7.69 0.02 8.56
N THR A 91 -7.83 -0.06 9.88
CA THR A 91 -8.84 -0.91 10.56
C THR A 91 -10.27 -0.43 10.31
N LYS A 92 -10.43 0.82 9.83
CA LYS A 92 -11.72 1.35 9.34
C LYS A 92 -12.24 0.62 8.12
N ILE A 93 -11.40 -0.15 7.43
CA ILE A 93 -11.82 -1.08 6.38
C ILE A 93 -12.08 -2.44 7.06
N PRO A 94 -13.31 -2.96 7.05
CA PRO A 94 -13.62 -4.24 7.68
C PRO A 94 -12.70 -5.36 7.19
N GLY A 95 -12.19 -6.16 8.13
CA GLY A 95 -11.26 -7.27 7.87
C GLY A 95 -9.78 -6.92 7.96
N ASN A 96 -9.41 -5.63 8.00
CA ASN A 96 -8.04 -5.22 8.28
C ASN A 96 -7.74 -5.30 9.78
N TYR A 97 -6.66 -5.99 10.14
CA TYR A 97 -6.32 -6.23 11.56
C TYR A 97 -5.42 -5.14 12.17
N TYR A 98 -4.59 -4.48 11.36
CA TYR A 98 -3.65 -3.45 11.82
C TYR A 98 -3.92 -2.10 11.15
N SER A 99 -3.68 -0.99 11.86
CA SER A 99 -3.82 0.34 11.28
C SER A 99 -2.79 0.63 10.19
N PHE A 100 -1.56 0.14 10.38
CA PHE A 100 -0.40 0.37 9.52
C PHE A 100 0.42 -0.91 9.38
N TYR A 101 1.08 -1.08 8.24
CA TYR A 101 2.06 -2.15 8.08
C TYR A 101 3.46 -1.73 8.53
N GLU A 102 3.71 -0.44 8.78
CA GLU A 102 4.98 0.10 9.28
C GLU A 102 4.76 1.51 9.85
N GLY A 103 5.57 1.89 10.84
CA GLY A 103 5.49 3.20 11.49
C GLY A 103 4.24 3.40 12.35
N GLU A 104 4.06 4.64 12.80
CA GLU A 104 3.07 5.02 13.80
C GLU A 104 1.93 5.86 13.21
N ALA A 105 0.98 6.26 14.06
CA ALA A 105 -0.17 7.07 13.65
C ALA A 105 0.19 8.51 13.27
N GLU A 106 1.20 9.10 13.93
CA GLU A 106 1.69 10.43 13.60
C GLU A 106 2.33 10.43 12.20
N TYR A 107 2.08 11.48 11.44
CA TYR A 107 2.54 11.55 10.06
C TYR A 107 4.03 11.93 10.00
N ASP A 108 4.84 10.98 9.58
CA ASP A 108 6.26 11.10 9.20
C ASP A 108 6.51 10.69 7.73
N GLY A 109 5.44 10.37 6.99
CA GLY A 109 5.51 9.89 5.61
C GLY A 109 4.32 8.99 5.24
N CYS A 110 4.27 8.56 3.99
CA CYS A 110 3.22 7.64 3.52
C CYS A 110 3.58 6.15 3.67
N VAL A 111 4.87 5.80 3.76
CA VAL A 111 5.34 4.41 3.93
C VAL A 111 4.70 3.81 5.19
N GLY A 112 4.14 2.61 5.08
CA GLY A 112 3.39 1.96 6.16
C GLY A 112 1.86 2.15 6.11
N CYS A 113 1.37 3.14 5.36
CA CYS A 113 -0.06 3.37 5.20
C CYS A 113 -0.69 2.40 4.18
N TYR A 114 -1.92 1.95 4.43
CA TYR A 114 -2.70 1.17 3.45
C TYR A 114 -2.84 1.88 2.10
N GLN A 115 -3.04 3.21 2.10
CA GLN A 115 -3.22 3.98 0.86
C GLN A 115 -1.93 4.11 0.03
N TYR A 116 -0.77 3.96 0.68
CA TYR A 116 0.52 4.02 0.00
C TYR A 116 0.77 2.75 -0.80
N ASP A 117 0.59 1.59 -0.18
CA ASP A 117 0.73 0.31 -0.87
C ASP A 117 -0.23 -0.74 -0.29
N PRO A 118 -1.43 -0.89 -0.87
CA PRO A 118 -2.41 -1.89 -0.42
C PRO A 118 -1.91 -3.33 -0.54
N ILE A 119 -1.00 -3.61 -1.49
CA ILE A 119 -0.46 -4.95 -1.73
C ILE A 119 0.55 -5.28 -0.64
N GLN A 120 1.50 -4.37 -0.38
CA GLN A 120 2.48 -4.53 0.70
C GLN A 120 1.79 -4.61 2.05
N TYR A 121 0.78 -3.77 2.30
CA TYR A 121 -0.03 -3.83 3.51
C TYR A 121 -0.57 -5.24 3.74
N ARG A 122 -1.24 -5.84 2.74
CA ARG A 122 -1.80 -7.19 2.89
C ARG A 122 -0.74 -8.25 3.16
N LYS A 123 0.40 -8.20 2.47
CA LYS A 123 1.51 -9.14 2.69
C LYS A 123 2.03 -9.06 4.12
N THR A 124 2.49 -7.88 4.53
CA THR A 124 3.09 -7.67 5.85
C THR A 124 2.10 -8.00 6.97
N CYS A 125 0.84 -7.57 6.85
CA CYS A 125 -0.18 -7.83 7.87
C CYS A 125 -0.54 -9.31 7.96
N ASN A 126 -0.67 -10.02 6.83
CA ASN A 126 -0.93 -11.46 6.85
C ASN A 126 0.25 -12.23 7.45
N ASP A 127 1.49 -11.86 7.11
CA ASP A 127 2.69 -12.46 7.68
C ASP A 127 2.75 -12.24 9.20
N ARG A 128 2.40 -11.03 9.67
CA ARG A 128 2.30 -10.74 11.11
C ARG A 128 1.25 -11.60 11.79
N ILE A 129 0.03 -11.68 11.24
CA ILE A 129 -1.05 -12.51 11.78
C ILE A 129 -0.60 -13.97 11.88
N PHE A 130 0.05 -14.49 10.83
CA PHE A 130 0.57 -15.86 10.81
C PHE A 130 1.61 -16.09 11.91
N ASN A 131 2.58 -15.18 12.05
CA ASN A 131 3.64 -15.30 13.05
C ASN A 131 3.10 -15.16 14.49
N GLU A 132 2.17 -14.24 14.74
CA GLU A 132 1.51 -14.11 16.04
C GLU A 132 0.71 -15.36 16.39
N GLY A 133 0.00 -15.94 15.42
CA GLY A 133 -0.72 -17.20 15.57
C GLY A 133 0.23 -18.35 15.91
N TYR A 134 1.36 -18.44 15.18
CA TYR A 134 2.39 -19.44 15.42
C TYR A 134 3.00 -19.32 16.83
N GLN A 135 3.37 -18.11 17.25
CA GLN A 135 3.93 -17.88 18.59
C GLN A 135 2.94 -18.20 19.71
N LYS A 136 1.66 -17.83 19.55
CA LYS A 136 0.62 -18.18 20.53
C LYS A 136 0.44 -19.70 20.64
N GLY A 137 0.43 -20.40 19.50
CA GLY A 137 0.37 -21.87 19.46
C GLY A 137 1.56 -22.53 20.16
N TYR A 138 2.77 -22.05 19.90
CA TYR A 138 3.99 -22.54 20.57
C TYR A 138 3.94 -22.32 22.08
N ASN A 139 3.62 -21.10 22.53
CA ASN A 139 3.57 -20.76 23.96
C ASN A 139 2.51 -21.56 24.70
N TRP A 140 1.33 -21.76 24.09
CA TRP A 140 0.27 -22.57 24.68
C TRP A 140 0.68 -24.04 24.78
N GLY A 141 1.27 -24.60 23.72
CA GLY A 141 1.82 -25.96 23.70
C GLY A 141 2.94 -26.19 24.73
N TYR A 142 3.80 -25.19 24.93
CA TYR A 142 4.81 -25.21 25.97
C TYR A 142 4.16 -25.20 27.35
N GLN A 143 3.25 -24.27 27.64
CA GLN A 143 2.63 -24.14 28.96
C GLN A 143 1.86 -25.41 29.38
N ILE A 144 1.11 -26.05 28.47
CA ILE A 144 0.43 -27.33 28.76
C ILE A 144 1.43 -28.47 29.03
N GLY A 145 2.54 -28.54 28.27
CA GLY A 145 3.56 -29.56 28.45
C GLY A 145 4.34 -29.41 29.75
N TYR A 146 4.59 -28.18 30.19
CA TYR A 146 5.22 -27.91 31.49
C TYR A 146 4.28 -28.28 32.64
N HIS A 147 3.01 -27.89 32.58
CA HIS A 147 2.02 -28.28 33.60
C HIS A 147 1.87 -29.80 33.73
N GLN A 148 1.86 -30.55 32.62
CA GLN A 148 1.79 -32.02 32.69
C GLN A 148 3.04 -32.66 33.32
N LYS A 149 4.22 -32.07 33.14
CA LYS A 149 5.47 -32.57 33.73
C LYS A 149 5.65 -32.25 35.21
N THR A 150 5.04 -31.17 35.72
CA THR A 150 5.15 -30.76 37.12
C THR A 150 4.04 -31.29 38.02
N THR A 151 3.05 -32.00 37.45
CA THR A 151 1.89 -32.56 38.18
C THR A 151 1.96 -34.09 38.28
N LEU A 152 3.12 -34.69 37.95
CA LEU A 152 3.45 -36.11 38.09
C LEU A 152 4.49 -36.32 39.19
#